data_AF-A0A7R8YNH9-F1
#
_entry.id   AF-A0A7R8YNH9-F1
#
_cell.length_a   1.000
_cell.length_b   1.000
_cell.length_c   1.000
_cell.angle_alpha   90.00
_cell.angle_beta   90.00
_cell.angle_gamma   90.00
#
_symmetry.space_group_name_H-M   'P 1'
#
loop_
_entity.id
_entity.type
_entity.pdbx_description
1 polymer ?
#
loop_
_entity_poly.entity_id
_entity_poly.type
_entity_poly.pdbx_seq_one_letter_code
_entity_poly.pdbx_strand_id
1 'polypeptide(L)'
;MLVRELVDGDETKESELQAAVLTCLYLSYSYMGNEISYPLKPFLVEDSKEKFWDRCLLIVNRLSGNMLRINAEPGFFTEVFTELKACGMSTNNNTPSNTVSCGAA
;
A
#
# COMPACT_ATOMS: atom_id res chain seq x y z
N MET A 1 4.45 -1.42 1.06
CA MET A 1 4.84 -2.79 0.63
C MET A 1 3.66 -3.54 0.00
N LEU A 2 2.69 -4.06 0.76
CA LEU A 2 1.60 -4.89 0.20
C LEU A 2 0.85 -4.20 -0.95
N VAL A 3 0.40 -2.96 -0.73
CA VAL A 3 -0.33 -2.17 -1.74
C VAL A 3 0.52 -1.94 -3.00
N ARG A 4 1.81 -1.61 -2.84
CA ARG A 4 2.74 -1.39 -3.97
C ARG A 4 2.85 -2.62 -4.88
N GLU A 5 2.80 -3.81 -4.28
CA GLU A 5 2.97 -5.06 -5.02
C GLU A 5 1.66 -5.60 -5.62
N LEU A 6 0.51 -5.16 -5.08
CA LEU A 6 -0.81 -5.62 -5.50
C LEU A 6 -1.49 -4.65 -6.47
N VAL A 7 -1.21 -3.36 -6.36
CA VAL A 7 -1.84 -2.30 -7.14
C VAL A 7 -0.84 -1.83 -8.19
N ASP A 8 -1.14 -2.14 -9.45
CA ASP A 8 -0.23 -1.89 -10.58
C ASP A 8 -0.65 -0.65 -11.40
N GLY A 9 -1.75 0.01 -11.04
CA GLY A 9 -2.25 1.22 -11.69
C GLY A 9 -3.17 0.97 -12.89
N ASP A 10 -3.53 -0.29 -13.15
CA ASP A 10 -4.48 -0.72 -14.20
C ASP A 10 -5.94 -0.77 -13.69
N GLU A 11 -6.17 -0.36 -12.46
CA GLU A 11 -7.49 -0.38 -11.82
C GLU A 11 -8.40 0.66 -12.47
N THR A 12 -9.41 0.19 -13.18
CA THR A 12 -10.32 1.06 -13.95
C THR A 12 -11.41 1.70 -13.09
N LYS A 13 -11.62 1.20 -11.86
CA LYS A 13 -12.68 1.65 -10.95
C LYS A 13 -12.17 1.82 -9.52
N GLU A 14 -12.69 2.86 -8.86
CA GLU A 14 -12.43 3.12 -7.43
C GLU A 14 -12.78 1.91 -6.55
N SER A 15 -13.87 1.21 -6.86
CA SER A 15 -14.29 0.02 -6.12
C SER A 15 -13.28 -1.13 -6.18
N GLU A 16 -12.58 -1.29 -7.32
CA GLU A 16 -11.57 -2.34 -7.50
C GLU A 16 -10.31 -2.00 -6.68
N LEU A 17 -9.89 -0.74 -6.72
CA LEU A 17 -8.80 -0.23 -5.90
C LEU A 17 -9.13 -0.34 -4.40
N GLN A 18 -10.33 0.06 -4.00
CA GLN A 18 -10.79 -0.03 -2.61
C GLN A 18 -10.76 -1.48 -2.12
N ALA A 19 -11.25 -2.43 -2.94
CA ALA A 19 -11.22 -3.84 -2.60
C ALA A 19 -9.79 -4.37 -2.43
N ALA A 20 -8.86 -4.02 -3.33
CA ALA A 20 -7.45 -4.40 -3.22
C ALA A 20 -6.77 -3.83 -1.96
N VAL A 21 -7.00 -2.55 -1.67
CA VAL A 21 -6.46 -1.87 -0.48
C VAL A 21 -7.02 -2.47 0.81
N LEU A 22 -8.32 -2.76 0.87
CA LEU A 22 -8.93 -3.37 2.05
C LEU A 22 -8.50 -4.83 2.26
N THR A 23 -8.27 -5.59 1.18
CA THR A 23 -7.65 -6.92 1.30
C THR A 23 -6.23 -6.81 1.88
N CYS A 24 -5.41 -5.85 1.43
CA CYS A 24 -4.10 -5.58 2.02
C CYS A 24 -4.20 -5.20 3.50
N LEU A 25 -5.18 -4.35 3.85
CA LEU A 25 -5.39 -3.90 5.22
C LEU A 25 -5.81 -5.06 6.12
N TYR A 26 -6.74 -5.90 5.67
CA TYR A 26 -7.17 -7.09 6.40
C TYR A 26 -5.99 -8.01 6.73
N LEU A 27 -5.15 -8.33 5.74
CA LEU A 27 -3.97 -9.16 5.96
C LEU A 27 -2.95 -8.48 6.89
N SER A 28 -2.81 -7.16 6.83
CA SER A 28 -1.94 -6.42 7.74
C SER A 28 -2.43 -6.53 9.19
N TYR A 29 -3.73 -6.42 9.41
CA TYR A 29 -4.33 -6.67 10.73
C TYR A 29 -4.14 -8.12 11.17
N SER A 30 -4.38 -9.09 10.28
CA SER A 30 -4.20 -10.52 10.61
C SER A 30 -2.75 -10.89 10.94
N TYR A 31 -1.76 -10.18 10.38
CA TYR A 31 -0.34 -10.51 10.54
C TYR A 31 0.37 -9.70 11.64
N MET A 32 0.14 -8.37 11.69
CA MET A 32 0.79 -7.46 12.66
C MET A 32 -0.13 -7.04 13.82
N GLY A 33 -1.40 -7.45 13.79
CA GLY A 33 -2.37 -7.09 14.82
C GLY A 33 -2.11 -7.80 16.14
N ASN A 34 -2.50 -7.14 17.24
CA ASN A 34 -2.37 -7.69 18.58
C ASN A 34 -3.51 -8.66 18.95
N GLU A 35 -4.62 -8.63 18.22
CA GLU A 35 -5.78 -9.48 18.47
C GLU A 35 -5.65 -10.81 17.72
N ILE A 36 -6.20 -11.88 18.31
CA ILE A 36 -6.16 -13.22 17.71
C ILE A 36 -6.98 -13.34 16.42
N SER A 37 -7.94 -12.44 16.18
CA SER A 37 -8.75 -12.45 14.96
C SER A 37 -9.43 -11.10 14.73
N TYR A 38 -9.75 -10.81 13.47
CA TYR A 38 -10.43 -9.60 13.06
C TYR A 38 -11.67 -9.95 12.21
N PRO A 39 -12.83 -9.31 12.44
CA PRO A 39 -14.03 -9.60 11.68
C PRO A 39 -13.87 -9.16 10.22
N LEU A 40 -14.41 -9.94 9.27
CA LEU A 40 -14.31 -9.67 7.83
C LEU A 40 -15.16 -8.46 7.38
N LYS A 41 -16.32 -8.25 8.02
CA LYS A 41 -17.36 -7.31 7.56
C LYS A 41 -16.85 -5.88 7.25
N PRO A 42 -15.92 -5.29 8.01
CA PRO A 42 -15.38 -3.96 7.71
C PRO A 42 -14.50 -3.88 6.45
N PHE A 43 -13.96 -5.01 5.99
CA PHE A 43 -12.98 -5.07 4.90
C PHE A 43 -13.60 -5.57 3.58
N LEU A 44 -14.79 -6.17 3.64
CA LEU A 44 -15.48 -6.71 2.48
C LEU A 44 -16.39 -5.64 1.87
N VAL A 45 -15.94 -5.05 0.77
CA VAL A 45 -16.70 -4.04 -0.02
C VAL A 45 -17.25 -4.59 -1.33
N GLU A 46 -16.88 -5.81 -1.69
CA GLU A 46 -17.36 -6.48 -2.90
C GLU A 46 -18.46 -7.51 -2.60
N ASP A 47 -19.30 -7.78 -3.57
CA ASP A 47 -20.42 -8.72 -3.41
C ASP A 47 -19.96 -10.20 -3.30
N SER A 48 -18.76 -10.50 -3.82
CA SER A 48 -18.21 -11.86 -3.86
C SER A 48 -17.13 -12.06 -2.79
N LYS A 49 -17.46 -12.83 -1.76
CA LYS A 49 -16.49 -13.28 -0.75
C LYS A 49 -15.36 -14.13 -1.33
N GLU A 50 -15.64 -14.90 -2.38
CA GLU A 50 -14.66 -15.77 -3.03
C GLU A 50 -13.52 -14.95 -3.61
N LYS A 51 -13.84 -13.88 -4.36
CA LYS A 51 -12.83 -12.97 -4.91
C LYS A 51 -11.93 -12.34 -3.84
N PHE A 52 -12.50 -11.99 -2.69
CA PHE A 52 -11.73 -11.50 -1.55
C PHE A 52 -10.71 -12.55 -1.07
N TRP A 53 -11.15 -13.79 -0.86
CA TRP A 53 -10.29 -14.88 -0.39
C TRP A 53 -9.24 -15.31 -1.41
N ASP A 54 -9.59 -15.33 -2.69
CA ASP A 54 -8.64 -15.61 -3.77
C ASP A 54 -7.51 -14.58 -3.78
N ARG A 55 -7.84 -13.29 -3.61
CA ARG A 55 -6.82 -12.23 -3.47
C ARG A 55 -6.01 -12.39 -2.19
N CYS A 56 -6.61 -12.77 -1.07
CA CYS A 56 -5.85 -13.08 0.15
C CYS A 56 -4.80 -14.16 -0.10
N LEU A 57 -5.19 -15.28 -0.71
CA LEU A 57 -4.29 -16.39 -1.01
C LEU A 57 -3.18 -15.97 -1.98
N LEU A 58 -3.52 -15.19 -3.01
CA LEU A 58 -2.54 -14.63 -3.94
C LEU A 58 -1.48 -13.79 -3.22
N ILE A 59 -1.91 -12.86 -2.35
CA ILE A 59 -1.02 -11.98 -1.60
C ILE A 59 -0.11 -12.80 -0.67
N VAL A 60 -0.68 -13.73 0.10
CA VAL A 60 0.10 -14.55 1.04
C VAL A 60 1.12 -15.41 0.29
N ASN A 61 0.72 -16.05 -0.80
CA ASN A 61 1.61 -16.89 -1.60
C ASN A 61 2.79 -16.07 -2.18
N ARG A 62 2.52 -14.84 -2.63
CA ARG A 62 3.53 -13.99 -3.28
C ARG A 62 4.39 -13.20 -2.30
N LEU A 63 3.83 -12.73 -1.18
CA LEU A 63 4.46 -11.73 -0.30
C LEU A 63 4.77 -12.21 1.12
N SER A 64 4.39 -13.43 1.51
CA SER A 64 4.68 -13.97 2.86
C SER A 64 6.15 -13.87 3.25
N GLY A 65 7.07 -14.15 2.32
CA GLY A 65 8.51 -13.97 2.55
C GLY A 65 8.88 -12.53 2.93
N ASN A 66 8.36 -11.54 2.20
CA ASN A 66 8.60 -10.12 2.49
C ASN A 66 7.90 -9.66 3.77
N MET A 67 6.73 -10.22 4.09
CA MET A 67 6.02 -9.96 5.36
C MET A 67 6.82 -10.44 6.58
N LEU A 68 7.51 -11.57 6.48
CA LEU A 68 8.45 -11.99 7.53
C LEU A 68 9.72 -11.15 7.53
N ARG A 69 10.28 -10.89 6.34
CA ARG A 69 11.53 -10.14 6.17
C ARG A 69 11.47 -8.74 6.76
N ILE A 70 10.36 -8.02 6.61
CA ILE A 70 10.22 -6.66 7.16
C ILE A 70 10.29 -6.62 8.70
N ASN A 71 9.99 -7.74 9.37
CA ASN A 71 10.12 -7.88 10.81
C ASN A 71 11.50 -8.42 11.24
N ALA A 72 12.11 -9.27 10.41
CA ALA A 72 13.39 -9.90 10.71
C ALA A 72 14.60 -9.01 10.37
N GLU A 73 14.49 -8.16 9.35
CA GLU A 73 15.59 -7.35 8.81
C GLU A 73 15.30 -5.84 8.95
N PRO A 74 15.94 -5.15 9.91
CA PRO A 74 15.78 -3.70 10.08
C PRO A 74 16.17 -2.87 8.84
N GLY A 75 17.13 -3.37 8.05
CA GLY A 75 17.54 -2.75 6.79
C GLY A 75 16.41 -2.72 5.76
N PHE A 76 15.71 -3.85 5.58
CA PHE A 76 14.59 -3.94 4.66
C PHE A 76 13.41 -3.06 5.12
N PHE A 77 13.13 -2.98 6.42
CA PHE A 77 12.16 -2.02 6.96
C PHE A 77 12.54 -0.57 6.61
N THR A 78 13.80 -0.20 6.80
CA THR A 78 14.29 1.16 6.54
C THR A 78 14.18 1.54 5.07
N GLU A 79 14.47 0.58 4.17
CA GLU A 79 14.29 0.72 2.73
C GLU A 79 12.82 1.01 2.38
N VAL A 80 11.91 0.12 2.78
CA VAL A 80 10.47 0.26 2.51
C VAL A 80 9.90 1.56 3.12
N PHE A 81 10.36 1.95 4.31
CA PHE A 81 9.95 3.20 4.95
C PHE A 81 10.47 4.44 4.19
N THR A 82 11.68 4.36 3.63
CA THR A 82 12.28 5.45 2.86
C THR A 82 11.58 5.64 1.53
N GLU A 83 11.26 4.55 0.84
CA GLU A 83 10.45 4.57 -0.39
C GLU A 83 9.07 5.20 -0.16
N LEU A 84 8.40 4.83 0.94
CA LEU A 84 7.10 5.41 1.28
C LEU A 84 7.17 6.93 1.47
N LYS A 85 8.23 7.43 2.11
CA LYS A 85 8.43 8.88 2.28
C LYS A 85 8.63 9.58 0.93
N ALA A 86 9.34 8.96 -0.02
CA ALA A 86 9.57 9.52 -1.34
C ALA A 86 8.27 9.73 -2.13
N CYS A 87 7.27 8.85 -1.98
CA CYS A 87 5.95 9.01 -2.62
C CYS A 87 5.26 10.33 -2.27
N GLY A 88 5.46 10.85 -1.05
CA GLY A 88 4.90 12.14 -0.61
C GLY A 88 5.71 13.36 -1.05
N MET A 89 6.93 13.18 -1.54
CA MET A 89 7.83 14.27 -1.94
C MET A 89 7.75 14.56 -3.44
N SER A 90 7.42 13.57 -4.26
CA SER A 90 7.34 13.70 -5.73
C SER A 90 6.22 14.62 -6.23
N THR A 91 5.24 14.97 -5.40
CA THR A 91 4.10 15.83 -5.78
C THR A 91 4.41 17.34 -5.76
N ASN A 92 5.56 17.76 -5.23
CA ASN A 92 5.89 19.20 -5.06
C ASN A 92 6.67 19.85 -6.22
N ASN A 93 6.97 19.13 -7.30
CA ASN A 93 7.82 19.66 -8.40
C ASN A 93 7.05 20.19 -9.62
N ASN A 94 5.72 20.38 -9.53
CA ASN A 94 4.90 20.87 -10.65
C ASN A 94 4.45 22.33 -10.50
N THR A 95 5.32 23.19 -9.97
CA THR A 95 5.15 24.64 -10.04
C THR A 95 6.06 25.18 -11.15
N PRO A 96 5.55 25.81 -12.21
CA PRO A 96 6.41 26.38 -13.24
C PRO A 96 7.28 27.46 -12.60
N SER A 97 8.59 27.33 -12.78
CA SER A 97 9.57 28.36 -12.43
C SER A 97 9.30 29.61 -13.26
N ASN A 98 8.44 30.50 -12.77
CA ASN A 98 8.41 31.86 -13.28
C ASN A 98 9.59 32.63 -12.68
N THR A 99 10.61 32.77 -13.53
CA THR A 99 11.64 33.81 -13.44
C THR A 99 11.03 35.16 -13.09
N VAL A 100 11.49 35.78 -12.00
CA VAL A 100 11.49 37.25 -11.89
C VAL A 100 12.88 37.68 -11.45
N SER A 101 13.59 38.27 -12.41
CA SER A 101 14.73 39.16 -12.20
C SER A 101 14.19 40.53 -11.81
N CYS A 102 14.59 41.07 -10.66
CA CYS A 102 14.84 42.49 -10.35
C CYS A 102 15.18 42.60 -8.85
N GLY A 103 16.06 43.48 -8.35
CA GLY A 103 16.89 44.50 -8.95
C GLY A 103 17.93 44.93 -7.90
N ALA A 104 19.04 45.47 -8.39
CA ALA A 104 20.05 46.11 -7.57
C ALA A 104 19.49 47.38 -6.88
N ALA A 105 19.85 47.54 -5.60
CA ALA A 105 20.15 48.82 -4.97
C ALA A 105 20.94 48.54 -3.68
#